data_AF-Q8SUV0-F1
#
_entry.id   AF-Q8SUV0-F1
#
_cell.length_a   1.000
_cell.length_b   1.000
_cell.length_c   1.000
_cell.angle_alpha   90.00
_cell.angle_beta   90.00
_cell.angle_gamma   90.00
#
_symmetry.space_group_name_H-M   'P 1'
#
loop_
_entity.id
_entity.type
_entity.pdbx_description
1 polymer ?
#
loop_
_entity_poly.entity_id
_entity_poly.type
_entity_poly.pdbx_seq_one_letter_code
_entity_poly.pdbx_strand_id
1 'polypeptide(L)'
;MKCRRTCLKALLSLSLTPAGRTIDSFTKDIGLVKTNPTLLQTFYDYISAKYGVKCEIGMSLVERMVMADGFKYLLNINDPANELTNKKILLYRWISPEHLELGVEREMLEDISIRFKNISILQTPTEKISHIMGTIEELCSAVGRNEGQDKILPSIIYCIIKSSVPNIYLEVQFMAIYRRRGVEKCKEGCTHGLNIDVDCECLPSKTYCEREIGYYLTSAQAAVDFIRRMEFYDLKISEGEFHRNMMDAIELVKDI
;
A
#
# COMPACT_ATOMS: atom_id res chain seq x y z
N MET A 1 2.69 -0.33 -21.10
CA MET A 1 1.71 0.55 -21.79
C MET A 1 0.45 -0.16 -22.32
N LYS A 2 0.40 -1.50 -22.46
CA LYS A 2 -0.82 -2.24 -22.87
C LYS A 2 -1.90 -2.32 -21.77
N CYS A 3 -1.50 -2.53 -20.50
CA CYS A 3 -2.42 -2.67 -19.36
C CYS A 3 -3.41 -1.49 -19.21
N ARG A 4 -2.93 -0.25 -19.39
CA ARG A 4 -3.72 0.98 -19.16
C ARG A 4 -4.94 1.09 -20.08
N ARG A 5 -4.84 0.62 -21.34
CA ARG A 5 -5.96 0.69 -22.30
C ARG A 5 -7.02 -0.37 -22.00
N THR A 6 -6.61 -1.60 -21.71
CA THR A 6 -7.54 -2.70 -21.40
C THR A 6 -8.31 -2.43 -20.11
N CYS A 7 -7.59 -2.04 -19.05
CA CYS A 7 -8.24 -1.70 -17.79
C CYS A 7 -9.16 -0.47 -17.91
N LEU A 8 -8.78 0.57 -18.68
CA LEU A 8 -9.67 1.71 -18.95
C LEU A 8 -10.94 1.28 -19.70
N LYS A 9 -10.81 0.43 -20.73
CA LYS A 9 -11.94 -0.09 -21.48
C LYS A 9 -12.89 -0.87 -20.56
N ALA A 10 -12.36 -1.72 -19.68
CA ALA A 10 -13.15 -2.48 -18.72
C ALA A 10 -13.91 -1.57 -17.74
N LEU A 11 -13.28 -0.51 -17.22
CA LEU A 11 -13.94 0.46 -16.34
C LEU A 11 -15.02 1.26 -17.07
N LEU A 12 -14.78 1.66 -18.32
CA LEU A 12 -15.81 2.30 -19.16
C LEU A 12 -16.97 1.35 -19.47
N SER A 13 -16.69 0.07 -19.73
CA SER A 13 -17.75 -0.93 -19.91
C SER A 13 -18.56 -1.10 -18.62
N LEU A 14 -17.90 -1.12 -17.46
CA LEU A 14 -18.56 -1.21 -16.16
C LEU A 14 -19.48 -0.02 -15.90
N SER A 15 -19.06 1.22 -16.17
CA SER A 15 -19.86 2.42 -15.92
C SER A 15 -21.18 2.44 -16.71
N LEU A 16 -21.24 1.77 -17.87
CA LEU A 16 -22.45 1.65 -18.67
C LEU A 16 -23.45 0.62 -18.13
N THR A 17 -23.04 -0.26 -17.22
CA THR A 17 -23.90 -1.29 -16.62
C THR A 17 -24.80 -0.72 -15.50
N PRO A 18 -25.87 -1.42 -15.09
CA PRO A 18 -26.63 -1.07 -13.88
C PRO A 18 -25.78 -1.04 -12.60
N ALA A 19 -24.78 -1.93 -12.50
CA ALA A 19 -23.82 -1.94 -11.39
C ALA A 19 -22.96 -0.67 -11.38
N GLY A 20 -22.42 -0.29 -12.54
CA GLY A 20 -21.66 0.96 -12.72
C GLY A 20 -22.44 2.19 -12.28
N ARG A 21 -23.69 2.36 -12.72
CA ARG A 21 -24.54 3.48 -12.30
C ARG A 21 -24.78 3.52 -10.79
N THR A 22 -24.86 2.36 -10.15
CA THR A 22 -25.00 2.25 -8.69
C THR A 22 -23.71 2.70 -8.00
N ILE A 23 -22.55 2.28 -8.52
CA ILE A 23 -21.24 2.70 -8.04
C ILE A 23 -21.07 4.21 -8.20
N ASP A 24 -21.39 4.78 -9.36
CA ASP A 24 -21.36 6.22 -9.61
C ASP A 24 -22.26 7.01 -8.67
N SER A 25 -23.42 6.45 -8.29
CA SER A 25 -24.30 7.09 -7.32
C SER A 25 -23.69 7.08 -5.92
N PHE A 26 -23.04 5.98 -5.52
CA PHE A 26 -22.40 5.86 -4.22
C PHE A 26 -21.16 6.77 -4.09
N THR A 27 -20.34 6.87 -5.15
CA THR A 27 -19.10 7.66 -5.12
C THR A 27 -19.34 9.16 -5.01
N LYS A 28 -20.53 9.67 -5.37
CA LYS A 28 -20.91 11.07 -5.13
C LYS A 28 -20.90 11.44 -3.65
N ASP A 29 -21.27 10.50 -2.78
CA ASP A 29 -21.33 10.67 -1.33
C ASP A 29 -20.18 9.93 -0.63
N ILE A 30 -19.06 9.68 -1.32
CA ILE A 30 -17.92 8.92 -0.78
C ILE A 30 -17.34 9.55 0.49
N GLY A 31 -17.53 10.85 0.70
CA GLY A 31 -17.13 11.54 1.93
C GLY A 31 -17.77 10.95 3.21
N LEU A 32 -18.95 10.33 3.11
CA LEU A 32 -19.59 9.64 4.24
C LEU A 32 -18.80 8.40 4.70
N VAL A 33 -18.01 7.79 3.81
CA VAL A 33 -17.13 6.67 4.14
C VAL A 33 -15.99 7.11 5.06
N LYS A 34 -15.60 8.40 5.03
CA LYS A 34 -14.58 8.94 5.93
C LYS A 34 -15.02 8.89 7.40
N THR A 35 -16.28 9.23 7.67
CA THR A 35 -16.85 9.23 9.03
C THR A 35 -17.36 7.85 9.43
N ASN A 36 -17.74 7.02 8.46
CA ASN A 36 -18.20 5.66 8.71
C ASN A 36 -17.61 4.66 7.70
N PRO A 37 -16.39 4.15 7.93
CA PRO A 37 -15.72 3.23 7.02
C PRO A 37 -16.48 1.92 6.76
N THR A 38 -17.35 1.48 7.69
CA THR A 38 -18.11 0.23 7.50
C THR A 38 -19.12 0.33 6.37
N LEU A 39 -19.56 1.54 6.00
CA LEU A 39 -20.44 1.77 4.84
C LEU A 39 -19.84 1.20 3.55
N LEU A 40 -18.52 1.29 3.41
CA LEU A 40 -17.82 0.78 2.25
C LEU A 40 -17.91 -0.73 2.15
N GLN A 41 -17.75 -1.45 3.27
CA GLN A 41 -17.90 -2.91 3.29
C GLN A 41 -19.34 -3.31 2.97
N THR A 42 -20.32 -2.65 3.59
CA THR A 42 -21.74 -2.89 3.29
C THR A 42 -22.05 -2.62 1.82
N PHE A 43 -21.43 -1.61 1.22
CA PHE A 43 -21.57 -1.32 -0.20
C PHE A 43 -20.98 -2.43 -1.09
N TYR A 44 -19.79 -2.94 -0.76
CA TYR A 44 -19.22 -4.09 -1.47
C TYR A 44 -20.09 -5.35 -1.35
N ASP A 45 -20.59 -5.65 -0.16
CA ASP A 45 -21.51 -6.77 0.08
C ASP A 45 -22.80 -6.61 -0.74
N TYR A 46 -23.35 -5.39 -0.81
CA TYR A 46 -24.52 -5.06 -1.62
C TYR A 46 -24.27 -5.28 -3.12
N ILE A 47 -23.15 -4.78 -3.66
CA ILE A 47 -22.79 -4.99 -5.06
C ILE A 47 -22.63 -6.48 -5.37
N SER A 48 -21.95 -7.22 -4.49
CA SER A 48 -21.74 -8.66 -4.64
C SER A 48 -23.07 -9.43 -4.65
N ALA A 49 -23.96 -9.14 -3.70
CA ALA A 49 -25.24 -9.82 -3.58
C ALA A 49 -26.22 -9.48 -4.72
N LYS A 50 -26.34 -8.19 -5.07
CA LYS A 50 -27.31 -7.70 -6.06
C LYS A 50 -26.92 -8.04 -7.50
N TYR A 51 -25.65 -7.90 -7.83
CA TYR A 51 -25.15 -8.06 -9.21
C TYR A 51 -24.37 -9.38 -9.41
N GLY A 52 -24.23 -10.21 -8.38
CA GLY A 52 -23.56 -11.51 -8.50
C GLY A 52 -22.04 -11.43 -8.66
N VAL A 53 -21.42 -10.31 -8.28
CA VAL A 53 -19.97 -10.09 -8.37
C VAL A 53 -19.27 -10.81 -7.21
N LYS A 54 -18.88 -12.08 -7.40
CA LYS A 54 -18.37 -12.94 -6.32
C LYS A 54 -16.91 -13.36 -6.44
N CYS A 55 -16.22 -12.90 -7.48
CA CYS A 55 -14.83 -13.26 -7.74
C CYS A 55 -13.91 -12.06 -7.61
N GLU A 56 -12.63 -12.36 -7.38
CA GLU A 56 -11.58 -11.36 -7.15
C GLU A 56 -11.43 -10.36 -8.29
N ILE A 57 -11.48 -10.82 -9.55
CA ILE A 57 -11.38 -9.93 -10.71
C ILE A 57 -12.55 -8.95 -10.76
N GLY A 58 -13.78 -9.45 -10.60
CA GLY A 58 -14.98 -8.61 -10.61
C GLY A 58 -14.97 -7.59 -9.47
N MET A 59 -14.63 -8.02 -8.25
CA MET A 59 -14.53 -7.12 -7.10
C MET A 59 -13.39 -6.12 -7.22
N SER A 60 -12.28 -6.47 -7.86
CA SER A 60 -11.21 -5.51 -8.17
C SER A 60 -11.64 -4.45 -9.18
N LEU A 61 -12.47 -4.76 -10.17
CA LEU A 61 -13.04 -3.74 -11.06
C LEU A 61 -13.98 -2.79 -10.30
N VAL A 62 -14.83 -3.34 -9.43
CA VAL A 62 -15.70 -2.55 -8.55
C VAL A 62 -14.88 -1.63 -7.65
N GLU A 63 -13.87 -2.17 -6.97
CA GLU A 63 -13.00 -1.39 -6.07
C GLU A 63 -12.26 -0.29 -6.81
N ARG A 64 -11.71 -0.56 -8.01
CA ARG A 64 -11.08 0.46 -8.86
C ARG A 64 -12.02 1.62 -9.21
N MET A 65 -13.28 1.31 -9.53
CA MET A 65 -14.27 2.33 -9.85
C MET A 65 -14.70 3.12 -8.61
N VAL A 66 -14.86 2.46 -7.46
CA VAL A 66 -15.18 3.11 -6.18
C VAL A 66 -14.04 3.99 -5.68
N MET A 67 -12.79 3.52 -5.81
CA MET A 67 -11.60 4.14 -5.22
C MET A 67 -10.80 5.02 -6.17
N ALA A 68 -11.32 5.34 -7.35
CA ALA A 68 -10.60 6.11 -8.37
C ALA A 68 -9.94 7.39 -7.82
N ASP A 69 -10.62 8.10 -6.91
CA ASP A 69 -10.08 9.26 -6.18
C ASP A 69 -10.13 9.05 -4.64
N GLY A 70 -10.30 7.81 -4.19
CA GLY A 70 -10.58 7.47 -2.79
C GLY A 70 -9.51 8.00 -1.83
N PHE A 71 -8.22 7.84 -2.19
CA PHE A 71 -7.11 8.33 -1.37
C PHE A 71 -7.22 9.83 -1.09
N LYS A 72 -7.52 10.63 -2.12
CA LYS A 72 -7.61 12.09 -2.03
C LYS A 72 -8.79 12.56 -1.18
N TYR A 73 -9.95 11.91 -1.30
CA TYR A 73 -11.17 12.32 -0.61
C TYR A 73 -11.28 11.79 0.82
N LEU A 74 -10.74 10.60 1.07
CA LEU A 74 -10.90 9.91 2.35
C LEU A 74 -9.81 10.28 3.36
N LEU A 75 -8.61 10.61 2.90
CA LEU A 75 -7.49 10.91 3.79
C LEU A 75 -7.27 12.41 3.97
N ASN A 76 -6.67 12.76 5.10
CA ASN A 76 -6.24 14.12 5.37
C ASN A 76 -4.73 14.24 5.08
N ILE A 77 -4.37 14.85 3.96
CA ILE A 77 -2.96 15.06 3.59
C ILE A 77 -2.19 15.91 4.61
N ASN A 78 -2.92 16.80 5.31
CA ASN A 78 -2.39 17.70 6.34
C ASN A 78 -2.42 17.07 7.74
N ASP A 79 -2.51 15.74 7.85
CA ASP A 79 -2.38 15.05 9.13
C ASP A 79 -0.97 15.32 9.72
N PRO A 80 -0.86 15.83 10.97
CA PRO A 80 0.44 16.15 11.57
C PRO A 80 1.38 14.94 11.69
N ALA A 81 0.84 13.73 11.90
CA ALA A 81 1.65 12.52 11.95
C ALA A 81 2.16 12.14 10.55
N ASN A 82 1.36 12.36 9.50
CA ASN A 82 1.81 12.21 8.12
C ASN A 82 2.94 13.19 7.78
N GLU A 83 2.78 14.46 8.12
CA GLU A 83 3.78 15.51 7.86
C GLU A 83 5.10 15.20 8.57
N LEU A 84 5.04 14.83 9.86
CA LEU A 84 6.22 14.43 10.64
C LEU A 84 6.91 13.21 10.03
N THR A 85 6.13 12.20 9.62
CA THR A 85 6.67 10.98 9.01
C THR A 85 7.40 11.29 7.70
N ASN A 86 6.81 12.11 6.83
CA ASN A 86 7.44 12.54 5.58
C ASN A 86 8.78 13.24 5.84
N LYS A 87 8.82 14.18 6.80
CA LYS A 87 10.05 14.89 7.19
C LYS A 87 11.11 13.92 7.71
N LYS A 88 10.75 13.01 8.62
CA LYS A 88 11.68 12.03 9.19
C LYS A 88 12.23 11.08 8.12
N ILE A 89 11.41 10.59 7.19
CA ILE A 89 11.88 9.74 6.09
C ILE A 89 12.97 10.44 5.26
N LEU A 90 12.78 11.73 4.92
CA LEU A 90 13.77 12.50 4.18
C LEU A 90 15.05 12.71 4.97
N LEU A 91 14.92 13.06 6.26
CA LEU A 91 16.07 13.29 7.14
C LEU A 91 16.86 12.01 7.43
N TYR A 92 16.23 10.85 7.42
CA TYR A 92 16.88 9.57 7.75
C TYR A 92 17.44 8.82 6.54
N ARG A 93 17.51 9.43 5.36
CA ARG A 93 18.04 8.77 4.14
C ARG A 93 19.50 8.31 4.27
N TRP A 94 20.27 8.89 5.20
CA TRP A 94 21.65 8.48 5.50
C TRP A 94 21.75 7.14 6.25
N ILE A 95 20.66 6.63 6.84
CA ILE A 95 20.68 5.37 7.60
C ILE A 95 21.14 4.22 6.71
N SER A 96 22.09 3.42 7.18
CA SER A 96 22.61 2.24 6.50
C SER A 96 22.06 0.94 7.14
N PRO A 97 22.20 -0.22 6.48
CA PRO A 97 21.72 -1.50 7.03
C PRO A 97 22.30 -1.82 8.43
N GLU A 98 23.57 -1.45 8.67
CA GLU A 98 24.29 -1.74 9.91
C GLU A 98 23.68 -1.00 11.11
N HIS A 99 23.14 0.21 10.91
CA HIS A 99 22.46 0.97 11.96
C HIS A 99 21.21 0.25 12.49
N LEU A 100 20.61 -0.62 11.68
CA LEU A 100 19.43 -1.42 12.00
C LEU A 100 19.78 -2.90 12.25
N GLU A 101 21.07 -3.19 12.46
CA GLU A 101 21.60 -4.54 12.66
C GLU A 101 21.22 -5.54 11.54
N LEU A 102 21.20 -5.09 10.29
CA LEU A 102 20.92 -5.96 9.13
C LEU A 102 22.22 -6.50 8.54
N GLY A 103 22.37 -7.81 8.47
CA GLY A 103 23.52 -8.49 7.85
C GLY A 103 23.39 -8.71 6.33
N VAL A 104 22.58 -7.92 5.63
CA VAL A 104 22.27 -8.08 4.20
C VAL A 104 22.99 -7.03 3.37
N GLU A 105 23.45 -7.39 2.17
CA GLU A 105 24.09 -6.47 1.23
C GLU A 105 23.18 -5.27 0.89
N ARG A 106 23.75 -4.07 0.99
CA ARG A 106 23.04 -2.80 0.76
C ARG A 106 22.35 -2.73 -0.60
N GLU A 107 23.04 -3.16 -1.65
CA GLU A 107 22.55 -3.12 -3.03
C GLU A 107 21.24 -3.90 -3.19
N MET A 108 21.17 -5.10 -2.60
CA MET A 108 19.98 -5.93 -2.63
C MET A 108 18.78 -5.26 -1.95
N LEU A 109 18.99 -4.65 -0.78
CA LEU A 109 17.92 -3.95 -0.06
C LEU A 109 17.47 -2.67 -0.79
N GLU A 110 18.40 -1.94 -1.42
CA GLU A 110 18.09 -0.75 -2.20
C GLU A 110 17.30 -1.08 -3.48
N ASP A 111 17.62 -2.18 -4.17
CA ASP A 111 16.85 -2.67 -5.32
C ASP A 111 15.40 -2.98 -4.95
N ILE A 112 15.18 -3.62 -3.80
CA ILE A 112 13.85 -3.89 -3.26
C ILE A 112 13.14 -2.58 -2.91
N SER A 113 13.85 -1.61 -2.32
CA SER A 113 13.32 -0.29 -1.95
C SER A 113 12.87 0.52 -3.17
N ILE A 114 13.58 0.41 -4.29
CA ILE A 114 13.18 1.03 -5.57
C ILE A 114 11.85 0.46 -6.05
N ARG A 115 11.64 -0.86 -5.95
CA ARG A 115 10.34 -1.48 -6.30
C ARG A 115 9.24 -1.07 -5.33
N PHE A 116 9.52 -0.98 -4.03
CA PHE A 116 8.56 -0.54 -3.02
C PHE A 116 7.92 0.82 -3.39
N LYS A 117 8.71 1.73 -3.97
CA LYS A 117 8.27 3.08 -4.37
C LYS A 117 7.01 3.11 -5.26
N ASN A 118 6.77 2.03 -6.00
CA ASN A 118 5.61 1.90 -6.89
C ASN A 118 4.26 1.86 -6.16
N ILE A 119 4.22 1.70 -4.83
CA ILE A 119 2.96 1.81 -4.07
C ILE A 119 2.21 3.12 -4.35
N SER A 120 2.94 4.22 -4.57
CA SER A 120 2.38 5.56 -4.78
C SER A 120 1.59 5.71 -6.09
N ILE A 121 1.86 4.87 -7.10
CA ILE A 121 1.16 4.91 -8.39
C ILE A 121 -0.10 4.03 -8.41
N LEU A 122 -0.24 3.12 -7.45
CA LEU A 122 -1.39 2.23 -7.30
C LEU A 122 -2.58 2.99 -6.71
N GLN A 123 -3.80 2.62 -7.10
CA GLN A 123 -5.00 3.40 -6.79
C GLN A 123 -5.83 2.76 -5.69
N THR A 124 -5.94 1.43 -5.70
CA THR A 124 -6.82 0.71 -4.76
C THR A 124 -6.08 0.17 -3.54
N PRO A 125 -6.77 0.03 -2.39
CA PRO A 125 -6.23 -0.67 -1.22
C PRO A 125 -5.69 -2.06 -1.56
N THR A 126 -6.44 -2.87 -2.32
CA THR A 126 -6.04 -4.25 -2.67
C THR A 126 -4.77 -4.30 -3.52
N GLU A 127 -4.61 -3.41 -4.51
CA GLU A 127 -3.37 -3.31 -5.30
C GLU A 127 -2.18 -2.97 -4.40
N LYS A 128 -2.33 -1.95 -3.54
CA LYS A 128 -1.27 -1.51 -2.63
C LYS A 128 -0.88 -2.60 -1.63
N ILE A 129 -1.85 -3.31 -1.08
CA ILE A 129 -1.63 -4.47 -0.21
C ILE A 129 -0.83 -5.54 -0.94
N SER A 130 -1.28 -5.92 -2.14
CA SER A 130 -0.62 -6.99 -2.91
C SER A 130 0.83 -6.63 -3.23
N HIS A 131 1.10 -5.36 -3.54
CA HIS A 131 2.43 -4.82 -3.78
C HIS A 131 3.33 -4.85 -2.52
N ILE A 132 2.82 -4.37 -1.38
CA ILE A 132 3.55 -4.44 -0.10
C ILE A 132 3.87 -5.89 0.25
N MET A 133 2.90 -6.79 0.17
CA MET A 133 3.10 -8.19 0.54
C MET A 133 4.16 -8.85 -0.35
N GLY A 134 4.09 -8.66 -1.67
CA GLY A 134 5.13 -9.16 -2.58
C GLY A 134 6.51 -8.58 -2.25
N THR A 135 6.57 -7.29 -1.91
CA THR A 135 7.85 -6.65 -1.51
C THR A 135 8.37 -7.21 -0.19
N ILE A 136 7.50 -7.47 0.80
CA ILE A 136 7.91 -8.05 2.08
C ILE A 136 8.33 -9.52 1.90
N GLU A 137 7.70 -10.29 1.02
CA GLU A 137 8.13 -11.64 0.68
C GLU A 137 9.54 -11.64 0.04
N GLU A 138 9.82 -10.67 -0.83
CA GLU A 138 11.16 -10.45 -1.39
C GLU A 138 12.18 -10.08 -0.29
N LEU A 139 11.82 -9.18 0.64
CA LEU A 139 12.65 -8.86 1.81
C LEU A 139 12.89 -10.09 2.67
N CYS A 140 11.86 -10.88 2.96
CA CYS A 140 11.99 -12.11 3.74
C CYS A 140 12.86 -13.14 3.01
N SER A 141 12.83 -13.19 1.68
CA SER A 141 13.68 -14.08 0.90
C SER A 141 15.15 -13.63 0.88
N ALA A 142 15.39 -12.31 0.92
CA ALA A 142 16.72 -11.72 1.02
C ALA A 142 17.32 -11.91 2.43
N VAL A 143 16.53 -11.63 3.46
CA VAL A 143 16.95 -11.62 4.87
C VAL A 143 16.90 -13.04 5.48
N GLY A 144 15.80 -13.77 5.25
CA GLY A 144 15.52 -15.07 5.86
C GLY A 144 16.36 -16.23 5.34
N ARG A 145 17.19 -16.02 4.32
CA ARG A 145 18.28 -16.96 3.99
C ARG A 145 19.41 -16.92 5.02
N ASN A 146 19.55 -15.81 5.75
CA ASN A 146 20.70 -15.53 6.62
C ASN A 146 20.32 -15.17 8.07
N GLU A 147 19.15 -14.57 8.34
CA GLU A 147 18.80 -14.03 9.67
C GLU A 147 17.33 -14.29 10.07
N GLY A 148 17.04 -14.33 11.37
CA GLY A 148 15.75 -14.72 11.96
C GLY A 148 14.59 -13.74 11.72
N GLN A 149 13.39 -14.11 12.19
CA GLN A 149 12.16 -13.30 12.05
C GLN A 149 12.27 -11.91 12.72
N ASP A 150 13.16 -11.76 13.69
CA ASP A 150 13.46 -10.50 14.40
C ASP A 150 14.00 -9.40 13.46
N LYS A 151 14.52 -9.77 12.29
CA LYS A 151 15.10 -8.84 11.30
C LYS A 151 14.12 -8.39 10.21
N ILE A 152 12.91 -8.96 10.17
CA ILE A 152 11.88 -8.58 9.18
C ILE A 152 11.46 -7.12 9.37
N LEU A 153 11.10 -6.72 10.61
CA LEU A 153 10.65 -5.36 10.88
C LEU A 153 11.74 -4.30 10.60
N PRO A 154 13.00 -4.46 11.05
CA PRO A 154 14.11 -3.59 10.65
C PRO A 154 14.29 -3.48 9.13
N SER A 155 14.11 -4.59 8.39
CA SER A 155 14.20 -4.60 6.93
C SER A 155 13.07 -3.80 6.26
N ILE A 156 11.85 -3.88 6.79
CA ILE A 156 10.71 -3.06 6.33
C ILE A 156 10.99 -1.58 6.62
N ILE A 157 11.49 -1.24 7.81
CA ILE A 157 11.86 0.12 8.19
C ILE A 157 12.90 0.69 7.20
N TYR A 158 13.98 -0.04 6.96
CA TYR A 158 15.02 0.35 6.00
C TYR A 158 14.42 0.59 4.61
N CYS A 159 13.61 -0.35 4.13
CA CYS A 159 12.98 -0.28 2.82
C CYS A 159 12.08 0.96 2.67
N ILE A 160 11.26 1.27 3.68
CA ILE A 160 10.41 2.47 3.67
C ILE A 160 11.26 3.74 3.60
N ILE A 161 12.29 3.88 4.43
CA ILE A 161 13.18 5.06 4.44
C ILE A 161 13.83 5.26 3.07
N LYS A 162 14.43 4.19 2.51
CA LYS A 162 15.15 4.25 1.23
C LYS A 162 14.24 4.46 0.03
N SER A 163 13.03 3.91 0.06
CA SER A 163 12.04 4.14 -1.00
C SER A 163 11.60 5.62 -1.08
N SER A 164 11.68 6.34 0.04
CA SER A 164 11.23 7.74 0.19
C SER A 164 9.82 7.96 -0.36
N VAL A 165 8.91 7.00 -0.13
CA VAL A 165 7.52 7.10 -0.55
C VAL A 165 6.85 8.24 0.20
N PRO A 166 6.28 9.25 -0.51
CA PRO A 166 5.55 10.31 0.13
C PRO A 166 4.25 9.77 0.72
N ASN A 167 3.89 10.29 1.89
CA ASN A 167 2.65 9.98 2.59
C ASN A 167 2.47 8.50 2.94
N ILE A 168 3.56 7.76 3.14
CA ILE A 168 3.49 6.32 3.46
C ILE A 168 2.62 6.03 4.68
N TYR A 169 2.57 6.94 5.66
CA TYR A 169 1.66 6.86 6.80
C TYR A 169 0.20 6.80 6.37
N LEU A 170 -0.22 7.70 5.48
CA LEU A 170 -1.57 7.70 4.94
C LEU A 170 -1.81 6.50 4.02
N GLU A 171 -0.81 6.07 3.25
CA GLU A 171 -0.91 4.86 2.42
C GLU A 171 -1.23 3.62 3.25
N VAL A 172 -0.52 3.41 4.36
CA VAL A 172 -0.78 2.28 5.28
C VAL A 172 -2.17 2.39 5.91
N GLN A 173 -2.59 3.59 6.35
CA GLN A 173 -3.94 3.81 6.86
C GLN A 173 -5.02 3.54 5.81
N PHE A 174 -4.78 3.97 4.57
CA PHE A 174 -5.71 3.76 3.45
C PHE A 174 -5.98 2.28 3.25
N MET A 175 -4.93 1.46 3.23
CA MET A 175 -5.04 0.02 3.13
C MET A 175 -5.73 -0.61 4.34
N ALA A 176 -5.39 -0.17 5.55
CA ALA A 176 -5.95 -0.74 6.78
C ALA A 176 -7.46 -0.46 6.93
N ILE A 177 -7.89 0.75 6.58
CA ILE A 177 -9.27 1.22 6.83
C ILE A 177 -10.20 0.88 5.66
N TYR A 178 -9.75 1.02 4.41
CA TYR A 178 -10.62 1.01 3.23
C TYR A 178 -10.48 -0.23 2.35
N ARG A 179 -9.65 -1.21 2.70
CA ARG A 179 -9.59 -2.48 1.95
C ARG A 179 -10.93 -3.22 1.97
N ARG A 180 -11.31 -3.82 0.85
CA ARG A 180 -12.38 -4.83 0.83
C ARG A 180 -11.92 -6.14 1.47
N ARG A 181 -12.88 -7.00 1.83
CA ARG A 181 -12.61 -8.39 2.20
C ARG A 181 -12.24 -9.21 0.96
N GLY A 182 -11.41 -10.24 1.18
CA GLY A 182 -11.14 -11.25 0.17
C GLY A 182 -12.40 -12.01 -0.24
N VAL A 183 -12.52 -12.29 -1.54
CA VAL A 183 -13.55 -13.11 -2.16
C VAL A 183 -12.91 -14.28 -2.91
N GLU A 184 -13.71 -15.11 -3.57
CA GLU A 184 -13.21 -16.31 -4.24
C GLU A 184 -12.33 -15.97 -5.46
N LYS A 185 -11.31 -16.80 -5.71
CA LYS A 185 -10.53 -16.72 -6.96
C LYS A 185 -11.43 -16.85 -8.18
N CYS A 186 -11.10 -16.11 -9.23
CA CYS A 186 -11.79 -16.24 -10.51
C CYS A 186 -11.55 -17.63 -11.12
N LYS A 187 -12.60 -18.24 -11.67
CA LYS A 187 -12.55 -19.54 -12.35
C LYS A 187 -12.55 -19.33 -13.86
N GLU A 188 -12.07 -20.31 -14.62
CA GLU A 188 -12.17 -20.29 -16.08
C GLU A 188 -13.63 -20.12 -16.53
N GLY A 189 -13.87 -19.24 -17.52
CA GLY A 189 -15.21 -18.93 -18.01
C GLY A 189 -16.07 -18.07 -17.09
N CYS A 190 -15.52 -17.49 -16.01
CA CYS A 190 -16.26 -16.60 -15.13
C CYS A 190 -16.71 -15.32 -15.87
N THR A 191 -17.98 -14.95 -15.71
CA THR A 191 -18.53 -13.68 -16.26
C THR A 191 -18.32 -12.49 -15.33
N HIS A 192 -17.63 -12.71 -14.20
CA HIS A 192 -17.37 -11.74 -13.14
C HIS A 192 -18.63 -11.13 -12.49
N GLY A 193 -19.83 -11.62 -12.84
CA GLY A 193 -21.13 -11.00 -12.49
C GLY A 193 -21.46 -9.74 -13.30
N LEU A 194 -20.54 -9.31 -14.17
CA LEU A 194 -20.62 -8.02 -14.87
C LEU A 194 -20.75 -8.18 -16.40
N ASN A 195 -20.53 -9.40 -16.92
CA ASN A 195 -20.42 -9.69 -18.36
C ASN A 195 -19.36 -8.83 -19.06
N ILE A 196 -18.28 -8.53 -18.35
CA ILE A 196 -17.13 -7.78 -18.87
C ILE A 196 -15.98 -8.76 -19.05
N ASP A 197 -15.51 -8.85 -20.29
CA ASP A 197 -14.27 -9.54 -20.62
C ASP A 197 -13.09 -8.65 -20.24
N VAL A 198 -12.24 -9.14 -19.34
CA VAL A 198 -11.06 -8.40 -18.90
C VAL A 198 -9.88 -9.36 -18.75
N ASP A 199 -8.85 -9.07 -19.53
CA ASP A 199 -7.54 -9.72 -19.44
C ASP A 199 -6.50 -8.62 -19.25
N CYS A 200 -6.16 -8.34 -18.00
CA CYS A 200 -5.33 -7.20 -17.62
C CYS A 200 -4.32 -7.65 -16.54
N GLU A 201 -3.03 -7.48 -16.80
CA GLU A 201 -1.93 -7.80 -15.87
C GLU A 201 -2.02 -7.02 -14.54
N CYS A 202 -2.78 -5.92 -14.52
CA CYS A 202 -2.99 -5.10 -13.34
C CYS A 202 -4.01 -5.73 -12.37
N LEU A 203 -4.75 -6.76 -12.78
CA LEU A 203 -5.66 -7.50 -11.90
C LEU A 203 -4.86 -8.40 -10.95
N PRO A 204 -5.33 -8.60 -9.71
CA PRO A 204 -4.59 -9.39 -8.73
C PRO A 204 -4.37 -10.81 -9.25
N SER A 205 -3.11 -11.17 -9.47
CA SER A 205 -2.67 -12.51 -9.87
C SER A 205 -2.53 -13.46 -8.68
N LYS A 206 -2.34 -12.90 -7.48
CA LYS A 206 -2.18 -13.60 -6.21
C LYS A 206 -3.20 -13.07 -5.20
N THR A 207 -3.84 -13.99 -4.49
CA THR A 207 -4.74 -13.68 -3.39
C THR A 207 -4.10 -14.14 -2.09
N TYR A 208 -4.03 -13.24 -1.13
CA TYR A 208 -3.54 -13.54 0.20
C TYR A 208 -4.69 -13.82 1.16
N CYS A 209 -4.46 -14.62 2.19
CA CYS A 209 -5.49 -14.88 3.19
C CYS A 209 -5.61 -13.71 4.19
N GLU A 210 -6.80 -13.49 4.76
CA GLU A 210 -7.04 -12.34 5.65
C GLU A 210 -6.09 -12.26 6.85
N ARG A 211 -5.67 -13.40 7.41
CA ARG A 211 -4.71 -13.45 8.52
C ARG A 211 -3.34 -12.92 8.12
N GLU A 212 -2.89 -13.31 6.94
CA GLU A 212 -1.61 -12.91 6.38
C GLU A 212 -1.61 -11.42 6.02
N ILE A 213 -2.68 -10.94 5.37
CA ILE A 213 -2.87 -9.51 5.10
C ILE A 213 -2.85 -8.71 6.42
N GLY A 214 -3.55 -9.20 7.45
CA GLY A 214 -3.54 -8.61 8.78
C GLY A 214 -2.13 -8.46 9.34
N TYR A 215 -1.36 -9.55 9.35
CA TYR A 215 0.02 -9.56 9.86
C TYR A 215 0.93 -8.55 9.15
N TYR A 216 0.92 -8.53 7.80
CA TYR A 216 1.80 -7.64 7.05
C TYR A 216 1.39 -6.17 7.14
N LEU A 217 0.08 -5.86 7.16
CA LEU A 217 -0.37 -4.48 7.40
C LEU A 217 -0.02 -4.00 8.81
N THR A 218 -0.18 -4.85 9.83
CA THR A 218 0.26 -4.52 11.18
C THR A 218 1.77 -4.28 11.23
N SER A 219 2.56 -5.07 10.49
CA SER A 219 4.01 -4.90 10.39
C SER A 219 4.40 -3.59 9.69
N ALA A 220 3.73 -3.26 8.59
CA ALA A 220 3.94 -1.98 7.88
C ALA A 220 3.54 -0.77 8.75
N GLN A 221 2.44 -0.87 9.48
CA GLN A 221 2.01 0.16 10.43
C GLN A 221 3.03 0.34 11.55
N ALA A 222 3.52 -0.76 12.13
CA ALA A 222 4.56 -0.73 13.15
C ALA A 222 5.86 -0.11 12.64
N ALA A 223 6.27 -0.41 11.40
CA ALA A 223 7.45 0.18 10.78
C ALA A 223 7.32 1.69 10.59
N VAL A 224 6.17 2.16 10.09
CA VAL A 224 5.91 3.59 9.94
C VAL A 224 5.88 4.30 11.30
N ASP A 225 5.22 3.73 12.30
CA ASP A 225 5.17 4.29 13.64
C ASP A 225 6.54 4.30 14.33
N PHE A 226 7.37 3.29 14.07
CA PHE A 226 8.76 3.26 14.51
C PHE A 226 9.53 4.41 13.88
N ILE A 227 9.52 4.57 12.55
CA ILE A 227 10.21 5.68 11.85
C ILE A 227 9.81 7.03 12.44
N ARG A 228 8.53 7.23 12.73
CA ARG A 228 8.01 8.48 13.29
C ARG A 228 8.57 8.78 14.70
N ARG A 229 8.82 7.74 15.50
CA ARG A 229 9.30 7.87 16.89
C ARG A 229 10.80 7.62 17.05
N MET A 230 11.45 7.13 16.00
CA MET A 230 12.84 6.70 16.01
C MET A 230 13.77 7.86 16.42
N GLU A 231 14.69 7.56 17.32
CA GLU A 231 15.76 8.45 17.77
C GLU A 231 17.11 7.69 17.77
N PHE A 232 18.19 8.36 18.19
CA PHE A 232 19.55 7.79 18.09
C PHE A 232 19.73 6.45 18.81
N TYR A 233 19.06 6.23 19.95
CA TYR A 233 19.20 5.01 20.76
C TYR A 233 18.51 3.79 20.15
N ASP A 234 17.64 4.00 19.17
CA ASP A 234 17.03 2.93 18.38
C ASP A 234 17.97 2.41 17.28
N LEU A 235 19.08 3.11 17.05
CA LEU A 235 20.06 2.83 16.01
C LEU A 235 21.41 2.43 16.62
N LYS A 236 22.19 1.63 15.90
CA LYS A 236 23.55 1.24 16.30
C LYS A 236 24.61 2.28 15.97
N ILE A 237 24.43 3.47 16.53
CA ILE A 237 25.30 4.63 16.33
C ILE A 237 25.46 5.43 17.61
N SER A 238 26.45 6.32 17.63
CA SER A 238 26.59 7.28 18.72
C SER A 238 25.63 8.46 18.57
N GLU A 239 25.27 9.08 19.69
CA GLU A 239 24.49 10.33 19.69
C GLU A 239 25.17 11.43 18.85
N GLY A 240 26.49 11.58 18.97
CA GLY A 240 27.25 12.58 18.22
C GLY A 240 27.24 12.34 16.71
N GLU A 241 27.27 11.08 16.28
CA GLU A 241 27.14 10.72 14.87
C GLU A 241 25.73 10.99 14.34
N PHE A 242 24.70 10.61 15.09
CA PHE A 242 23.31 10.90 14.73
C PHE A 242 23.10 12.41 14.52
N HIS A 243 23.56 13.24 15.45
CA HIS A 243 23.42 14.70 15.33
C HIS A 243 24.14 15.26 14.10
N ARG A 244 25.36 14.79 13.79
CA ARG A 244 26.07 15.20 12.57
C ARG A 244 25.28 14.85 11.31
N ASN A 245 24.86 13.59 11.18
CA ASN A 245 24.11 13.13 10.01
C ASN A 245 22.77 13.87 9.85
N MET A 246 22.10 14.20 10.96
CA MET A 246 20.87 15.00 10.95
C MET A 246 21.11 16.43 10.48
N MET A 247 22.19 17.08 10.91
CA MET A 247 22.55 18.43 10.46
C MET A 247 22.84 18.46 8.96
N ASP A 248 23.65 17.51 8.48
CA ASP A 248 23.96 17.36 7.06
C ASP A 248 22.68 17.12 6.23
N ALA A 249 21.77 16.28 6.73
CA ALA A 249 20.50 16.02 6.07
C ALA A 249 19.58 17.26 6.04
N ILE A 250 19.55 18.06 7.11
CA ILE A 250 18.78 19.30 7.15
C ILE A 250 19.29 20.30 6.11
N GLU A 251 20.61 20.42 5.95
CA GLU A 251 21.20 21.28 4.92
C GLU A 251 20.79 20.83 3.52
N LEU A 252 20.90 19.53 3.23
CA LEU A 252 20.52 18.97 1.94
C LEU A 252 19.03 19.12 1.62
N VAL A 253 18.14 19.06 2.63
CA VAL A 253 16.69 19.18 2.42
C VAL A 253 16.24 20.63 2.27
N LYS A 254 16.98 21.61 2.80
CA LYS A 254 16.67 23.05 2.60
C LYS A 254 16.83 23.49 1.14
N ASP A 255 17.67 22.80 0.38
CA ASP A 255 17.98 23.11 -1.01
C ASP A 255 17.06 22.42 -2.02
N ILE A 256 16.03 21.68 -1.55
CA ILE A 256 15.01 20.96 -2.35
C ILE A 256 13.66 21.66 -2.25
#